data_AF-A0A850SQ97-F1
#
_entry.id   AF-A0A850SQ97-F1
#
_cell.length_a   1.000
_cell.length_b   1.000
_cell.length_c   1.000
_cell.angle_alpha   90.00
_cell.angle_beta   90.00
_cell.angle_gamma   90.00
#
_symmetry.space_group_name_H-M   'P 1'
#
loop_
_entity.id
_entity.type
_entity.pdbx_description
1 polymer ?
#
loop_
_entity_poly.entity_id
_entity_poly.type
_entity_poly.pdbx_seq_one_letter_code
_entity_poly.pdbx_strand_id
1 'polypeptide(L)'
;MTRLCLIVLAATGLALSPTRAQTNAGAEALLAYDCGSAEKADAFRSASIALGGDAERAFVAALRDGAPSEMRAAEEERLASMYERLSRVLASEGVPIAGVMEEGGPALPPREAFIADGLKRLDIRARENAVRGLGAVGGAGAAAEIRKAAERDADLRLLADAALKEMSERQ
;
A
#
# COMPACT_ATOMS: atom_id res chain seq x y z
N MET A 1 -3.42 -11.82 13.16
CA MET A 1 -3.38 -11.07 11.88
C MET A 1 -2.05 -11.31 11.17
N THR A 2 -1.70 -12.57 10.89
CA THR A 2 -0.29 -12.96 10.61
C THR A 2 -0.12 -13.76 9.32
N ARG A 3 -1.19 -13.94 8.52
CA ARG A 3 -1.18 -14.83 7.35
C ARG A 3 -0.92 -14.13 6.00
N LEU A 4 -0.86 -12.79 5.96
CA LEU A 4 -0.60 -12.05 4.72
C LEU A 4 0.89 -11.78 4.46
N CYS A 5 1.77 -11.76 5.47
CA CYS A 5 3.21 -11.51 5.22
C CYS A 5 3.95 -12.71 4.57
N LEU A 6 3.36 -13.91 4.43
CA LEU A 6 4.10 -15.11 4.00
C LEU A 6 3.85 -15.57 2.54
N ILE A 7 2.90 -14.99 1.81
CA ILE A 7 2.47 -15.54 0.51
C ILE A 7 3.17 -14.89 -0.70
N VAL A 8 3.91 -13.80 -0.52
CA VAL A 8 4.44 -13.03 -1.67
C VAL A 8 5.74 -13.61 -2.29
N LEU A 9 6.45 -14.53 -1.63
CA LEU A 9 7.73 -15.04 -2.14
C LEU A 9 7.76 -16.56 -2.30
N ALA A 10 7.04 -17.08 -3.31
CA ALA A 10 7.23 -18.45 -3.78
C ALA A 10 7.08 -18.54 -5.30
N ALA A 11 7.95 -17.86 -6.05
CA ALA A 11 8.08 -18.09 -7.49
C ALA A 11 9.46 -17.69 -8.04
N THR A 12 10.53 -18.22 -7.45
CA THR A 12 11.88 -18.13 -8.07
C THR A 12 12.38 -19.53 -8.35
N GLY A 13 12.03 -20.02 -9.53
CA GLY A 13 12.48 -21.30 -10.04
C GLY A 13 12.08 -21.49 -11.49
N LEU A 14 12.55 -20.60 -12.38
CA LEU A 14 12.88 -20.86 -13.80
C LEU A 14 13.16 -19.53 -14.52
N ALA A 15 14.24 -19.52 -15.31
CA ALA A 15 14.75 -18.38 -16.06
C ALA A 15 13.86 -17.98 -17.25
N LEU A 16 12.73 -17.33 -16.95
CA LEU A 16 11.91 -16.59 -17.91
C LEU A 16 11.66 -15.21 -17.31
N SER A 17 11.95 -14.15 -18.07
CA SER A 17 11.51 -12.81 -17.69
C SER A 17 10.01 -12.86 -17.35
N PRO A 18 9.56 -12.26 -16.23
CA PRO A 18 8.17 -12.34 -15.83
C PRO A 18 7.27 -11.81 -16.95
N THR A 19 6.16 -12.51 -17.20
CA THR A 19 5.15 -11.99 -18.12
C THR A 19 4.59 -10.68 -17.57
N ARG A 20 4.06 -9.81 -18.44
CA ARG A 20 3.44 -8.55 -18.00
C ARG A 20 2.37 -8.74 -16.92
N ALA A 21 1.62 -9.83 -16.97
CA ALA A 21 0.64 -10.19 -15.95
C ALA A 21 1.31 -10.52 -14.60
N GLN A 22 2.42 -11.26 -14.61
CA GLN A 22 3.20 -11.57 -13.41
C GLN A 22 3.85 -10.30 -12.82
N THR A 23 4.34 -9.39 -13.67
CA THR A 23 4.91 -8.12 -13.21
C THR A 23 3.86 -7.24 -12.55
N ASN A 24 2.66 -7.13 -13.14
CA ASN A 24 1.56 -6.37 -12.55
C ASN A 24 1.12 -6.98 -11.21
N ALA A 25 0.90 -8.29 -11.15
CA ALA A 25 0.52 -8.97 -9.91
C ALA A 25 1.59 -8.83 -8.81
N GLY A 26 2.88 -8.91 -9.18
CA GLY A 26 3.99 -8.69 -8.26
C GLY A 26 4.05 -7.25 -7.74
N ALA A 27 3.82 -6.26 -8.61
CA ALA A 27 3.77 -4.87 -8.21
C ALA A 27 2.59 -4.58 -7.27
N GLU A 28 1.41 -5.14 -7.55
CA GLU A 28 0.25 -5.04 -6.65
C GLU A 28 0.50 -5.67 -5.29
N ALA A 29 1.17 -6.82 -5.24
CA ALA A 29 1.56 -7.45 -3.98
C ALA A 29 2.51 -6.57 -3.15
N LEU A 30 3.42 -5.84 -3.81
CA LEU A 30 4.30 -4.86 -3.16
C LEU A 30 3.53 -3.61 -2.73
N LEU A 31 2.57 -3.13 -3.51
CA LEU A 31 1.74 -1.99 -3.11
C LEU A 31 0.90 -2.29 -1.86
N ALA A 32 0.44 -3.53 -1.69
CA ALA A 32 -0.29 -4.00 -0.51
C ALA A 32 0.61 -4.32 0.70
N TYR A 33 1.93 -4.10 0.61
CA TYR A 33 2.88 -4.51 1.63
C TYR A 33 2.74 -3.68 2.92
N ASP A 34 2.58 -4.36 4.07
CA ASP A 34 2.27 -3.71 5.37
C ASP A 34 3.27 -4.11 6.48
N CYS A 35 4.43 -4.67 6.13
CA CYS A 35 5.33 -5.28 7.11
C CYS A 35 6.57 -4.38 7.41
N GLY A 36 6.71 -3.88 8.65
CA GLY A 36 7.67 -2.80 9.01
C GLY A 36 9.01 -3.18 9.67
N SER A 37 9.63 -4.32 9.36
CA SER A 37 10.99 -4.65 9.87
C SER A 37 12.09 -4.40 8.82
N ALA A 38 13.35 -4.33 9.24
CA ALA A 38 14.51 -4.18 8.34
C ALA A 38 14.62 -5.33 7.32
N GLU A 39 14.56 -6.58 7.78
CA GLU A 39 14.57 -7.77 6.91
C GLU A 39 13.45 -7.73 5.85
N LYS A 40 12.29 -7.21 6.26
CA LYS A 40 11.12 -7.02 5.41
C LYS A 40 11.32 -5.91 4.37
N ALA A 41 12.02 -4.83 4.74
CA ALA A 41 12.43 -3.79 3.81
C ALA A 41 13.41 -4.32 2.75
N ASP A 42 14.38 -5.16 3.15
CA ASP A 42 15.32 -5.80 2.21
C ASP A 42 14.61 -6.76 1.26
N ALA A 43 13.64 -7.54 1.77
CA ALA A 43 12.81 -8.42 0.96
C ALA A 43 11.95 -7.62 -0.04
N PHE A 44 11.31 -6.55 0.42
CA PHE A 44 10.54 -5.63 -0.42
C PHE A 44 11.41 -5.05 -1.55
N ARG A 45 12.60 -4.57 -1.20
CA ARG A 45 13.56 -4.00 -2.13
C ARG A 45 14.00 -5.03 -3.17
N SER A 46 14.38 -6.22 -2.73
CA SER A 46 14.83 -7.30 -3.60
C SER A 46 13.74 -7.75 -4.57
N ALA A 47 12.50 -7.88 -4.08
CA ALA A 47 11.35 -8.19 -4.92
C ALA A 47 11.06 -7.07 -5.94
N SER A 48 11.15 -5.81 -5.53
CA SER A 48 10.98 -4.66 -6.44
C SER A 48 12.01 -4.69 -7.57
N ILE A 49 13.29 -4.93 -7.24
CA ILE A 49 14.37 -5.05 -8.24
C ILE A 49 14.12 -6.23 -9.19
N ALA A 50 13.65 -7.37 -8.67
CA ALA A 50 13.37 -8.56 -9.47
C ALA A 50 12.24 -8.37 -10.50
N LEU A 51 11.29 -7.48 -10.23
CA LEU A 51 10.25 -7.12 -11.20
C LEU A 51 10.76 -6.22 -12.34
N GLY A 52 11.89 -5.55 -12.13
CA GLY A 52 12.56 -4.70 -13.11
C GLY A 52 11.74 -3.47 -13.55
N GLY A 53 12.18 -2.85 -14.64
CA GLY A 53 11.58 -1.61 -15.16
C GLY A 53 10.10 -1.75 -15.57
N ASP A 54 9.61 -2.96 -15.82
CA ASP A 54 8.19 -3.17 -16.16
C ASP A 54 7.23 -2.86 -15.00
N ALA A 55 7.71 -2.91 -13.74
CA ALA A 55 6.95 -2.52 -12.56
C ALA A 55 6.87 -1.00 -12.36
N GLU A 56 7.74 -0.22 -13.01
CA GLU A 56 7.76 1.26 -12.88
C GLU A 56 6.39 1.85 -13.19
N ARG A 57 5.71 1.37 -14.25
CA ARG A 57 4.39 1.86 -14.63
C ARG A 57 3.35 1.67 -13.52
N ALA A 58 3.37 0.52 -12.85
CA ALA A 58 2.44 0.22 -11.77
C ALA A 58 2.72 1.09 -10.54
N PHE A 59 3.99 1.28 -10.18
CA PHE A 59 4.34 2.17 -9.07
C PHE A 59 4.05 3.64 -9.39
N VAL A 60 4.32 4.13 -10.60
CA VAL A 60 3.95 5.51 -10.99
C VAL A 60 2.44 5.71 -10.94
N ALA A 61 1.65 4.74 -11.43
CA ALA A 61 0.19 4.81 -11.34
C ALA A 61 -0.25 4.88 -9.86
N ALA A 62 0.27 4.01 -9.01
CA ALA A 62 -0.09 4.01 -7.60
C ALA A 62 0.35 5.27 -6.84
N LEU A 63 1.52 5.83 -7.18
CA LEU A 63 2.00 7.08 -6.62
C LEU A 63 1.07 8.25 -6.94
N ARG A 64 0.48 8.27 -8.14
CA ARG A 64 -0.43 9.33 -8.60
C ARG A 64 -1.85 9.13 -8.07
N ASP A 65 -2.36 7.91 -8.18
CA ASP A 65 -3.79 7.62 -8.06
C ASP A 65 -4.16 6.95 -6.73
N GLY A 66 -3.18 6.46 -5.96
CA GLY A 66 -3.41 5.65 -4.77
C GLY A 66 -3.49 4.16 -5.10
N ALA A 67 -4.20 3.38 -4.29
CA ALA A 67 -4.26 1.95 -4.50
C ALA A 67 -5.02 1.57 -5.79
N PRO A 68 -4.62 0.50 -6.50
CA PRO A 68 -5.33 -0.01 -7.68
C PRO A 68 -6.81 -0.30 -7.39
N SER A 69 -7.69 -0.14 -8.38
CA SER A 69 -9.14 -0.29 -8.20
C SER A 69 -9.56 -1.67 -7.66
N GLU A 70 -8.90 -2.73 -8.11
CA GLU A 70 -9.15 -4.09 -7.63
C GLU A 70 -8.77 -4.23 -6.14
N MET A 71 -7.64 -3.66 -5.73
CA MET A 71 -7.21 -3.63 -4.34
C MET A 71 -8.17 -2.81 -3.47
N ARG A 72 -8.64 -1.66 -3.97
CA ARG A 72 -9.64 -0.84 -3.27
C ARG A 72 -10.96 -1.58 -3.08
N ALA A 73 -11.44 -2.26 -4.12
CA ALA A 73 -12.68 -3.04 -4.05
C ALA A 73 -12.56 -4.19 -3.03
N ALA A 74 -11.44 -4.92 -3.05
CA ALA A 74 -11.17 -5.98 -2.07
C ALA A 74 -11.08 -5.45 -0.63
N GLU A 75 -10.45 -4.29 -0.45
CA GLU A 75 -10.34 -3.66 0.87
C GLU A 75 -11.69 -3.12 1.35
N GLU A 76 -12.50 -2.55 0.47
CA GLU A 76 -13.86 -2.10 0.78
C GLU A 76 -14.73 -3.27 1.26
N GLU A 77 -14.70 -4.41 0.55
CA GLU A 77 -15.42 -5.63 0.97
C GLU A 77 -14.91 -6.14 2.33
N ARG A 78 -13.60 -6.13 2.54
CA ARG A 78 -12.98 -6.53 3.81
C ARG A 78 -13.39 -5.61 4.95
N LEU A 79 -13.38 -4.29 4.74
CA LEU A 79 -13.77 -3.27 5.71
C LEU A 79 -15.25 -3.35 6.02
N ALA A 80 -16.11 -3.55 5.01
CA ALA A 80 -17.53 -3.79 5.19
C ALA A 80 -17.78 -5.02 6.08
N SER A 81 -17.14 -6.15 5.76
CA SER A 81 -17.25 -7.37 6.54
C SER A 81 -16.72 -7.21 7.97
N MET A 82 -15.66 -6.42 8.15
CA MET A 82 -15.10 -6.09 9.46
C MET A 82 -16.04 -5.23 10.28
N TYR A 83 -16.64 -4.22 9.65
CA TYR A 83 -17.64 -3.36 10.25
C TYR A 83 -18.83 -4.17 10.77
N GLU A 84 -19.38 -5.08 9.96
CA GLU A 84 -20.49 -5.96 10.38
C GLU A 84 -20.13 -6.90 11.55
N ARG A 85 -18.87 -7.30 11.66
CA ARG A 85 -18.41 -8.07 12.83
C ARG A 85 -18.31 -7.18 14.07
N LEU A 86 -17.71 -5.99 13.94
CA LEU A 86 -17.54 -5.05 15.03
C LEU A 86 -18.90 -4.54 15.54
N SER A 87 -19.82 -4.20 14.64
CA SER A 87 -21.17 -3.74 14.98
C SER A 87 -21.92 -4.78 15.84
N ARG A 88 -21.83 -6.06 15.49
CA ARG A 88 -22.45 -7.16 16.27
C ARG A 88 -21.83 -7.32 17.66
N VAL A 89 -20.50 -7.24 17.77
CA VAL A 89 -19.81 -7.33 19.06
C VAL A 89 -20.21 -6.16 19.94
N LEU A 90 -20.14 -4.93 19.41
CA LEU A 90 -20.49 -3.72 20.16
C LEU A 90 -21.96 -3.70 20.58
N ALA A 91 -22.88 -4.14 19.70
CA ALA A 91 -24.29 -4.30 20.05
C ALA A 91 -24.49 -5.31 21.18
N SER A 92 -23.72 -6.39 21.23
CA SER A 92 -23.78 -7.37 22.33
C SER A 92 -23.22 -6.85 23.65
N GLU A 93 -22.32 -5.86 23.59
CA GLU A 93 -21.71 -5.19 24.74
C GLU A 93 -22.49 -3.92 25.18
N GLY A 94 -23.61 -3.60 24.51
CA GLY A 94 -24.40 -2.40 24.79
C GLY A 94 -23.72 -1.09 24.35
N VAL A 95 -22.68 -1.17 23.52
CA VAL A 95 -21.96 0.00 23.01
C VAL A 95 -22.72 0.57 21.79
N PRO A 96 -23.07 1.87 21.80
CA PRO A 96 -23.79 2.48 20.69
C PRO A 96 -22.89 2.63 19.44
N ILE A 97 -23.49 2.33 18.29
CA ILE A 97 -22.97 2.73 16.97
C ILE A 97 -23.52 4.15 16.73
N ALA A 98 -22.65 5.17 16.59
CA ALA A 98 -23.12 6.55 16.56
C ALA A 98 -22.50 7.38 15.42
N GLY A 99 -23.35 8.22 14.82
CA GLY A 99 -22.97 9.29 13.88
C GLY A 99 -22.60 10.61 14.56
N VAL A 100 -23.07 10.86 15.79
CA VAL A 100 -22.57 11.91 16.72
C VAL A 100 -23.06 11.49 18.12
N MET A 101 -22.17 11.37 19.10
CA MET A 101 -22.57 11.34 20.52
C MET A 101 -22.22 12.70 21.14
N GLU A 102 -23.14 13.26 21.94
CA GLU A 102 -22.91 14.50 22.70
C GLU A 102 -21.87 14.35 23.81
N GLU A 103 -21.50 13.13 24.24
CA GLU A 103 -20.59 12.93 25.37
C GLU A 103 -19.65 11.72 25.19
N GLY A 104 -18.47 11.97 24.61
CA GLY A 104 -17.16 11.38 24.98
C GLY A 104 -16.92 9.86 25.05
N GLY A 105 -17.90 8.99 24.82
CA GLY A 105 -17.73 7.53 24.87
C GLY A 105 -17.17 6.91 23.57
N PRO A 106 -16.61 5.67 23.62
CA PRO A 106 -16.16 4.98 22.41
C PRO A 106 -17.37 4.60 21.54
N ALA A 107 -17.60 5.35 20.47
CA ALA A 107 -18.60 5.05 19.45
C ALA A 107 -17.92 4.56 18.17
N LEU A 108 -18.49 3.52 17.56
CA LEU A 108 -18.09 3.14 16.21
C LEU A 108 -18.61 4.21 15.22
N PRO A 109 -17.77 4.78 14.35
CA PRO A 109 -18.21 5.75 13.35
C PRO A 109 -19.20 5.09 12.37
N PRO A 110 -19.99 5.87 11.62
CA PRO A 110 -20.84 5.33 10.56
C PRO A 110 -20.05 4.47 9.57
N ARG A 111 -20.71 3.45 9.01
CA ARG A 111 -20.11 2.46 8.10
C ARG A 111 -19.32 3.12 6.97
N GLU A 112 -19.89 4.15 6.35
CA GLU A 112 -19.29 4.85 5.23
C GLU A 112 -18.03 5.61 5.65
N ALA A 113 -18.03 6.24 6.84
CA ALA A 113 -16.88 6.94 7.38
C ALA A 113 -15.75 5.96 7.77
N PHE A 114 -16.11 4.81 8.34
CA PHE A 114 -15.16 3.73 8.64
C PHE A 114 -14.48 3.20 7.38
N ILE A 115 -15.27 2.91 6.33
CA ILE A 115 -14.75 2.44 5.06
C ILE A 115 -13.88 3.52 4.40
N ALA A 116 -14.33 4.78 4.39
CA ALA A 116 -13.58 5.88 3.81
C ALA A 116 -12.22 6.09 4.50
N ASP A 117 -12.14 6.01 5.83
CA ASP A 117 -10.87 6.10 6.55
C ASP A 117 -9.95 4.91 6.22
N GLY A 118 -10.50 3.69 6.15
CA GLY A 118 -9.74 2.51 5.77
C GLY A 118 -9.16 2.59 4.35
N LEU A 119 -9.97 3.04 3.38
CA LEU A 119 -9.52 3.26 2.00
C LEU A 119 -8.49 4.37 1.89
N LYS A 120 -8.63 5.46 2.67
CA LYS A 120 -7.63 6.53 2.74
C LYS A 120 -6.28 5.99 3.24
N ARG A 121 -6.28 5.15 4.27
CA ARG A 121 -5.05 4.51 4.78
C ARG A 121 -4.45 3.54 3.76
N LEU A 122 -5.27 2.82 3.01
CA LEU A 122 -4.81 1.99 1.90
C LEU A 122 -4.10 2.84 0.84
N ASP A 123 -4.68 3.97 0.42
CA ASP A 123 -4.06 4.86 -0.57
C ASP A 123 -2.72 5.42 -0.12
N ILE A 124 -2.63 5.84 1.14
CA ILE A 124 -1.38 6.34 1.72
C ILE A 124 -0.31 5.25 1.65
N ARG A 125 -0.61 4.04 2.15
CA ARG A 125 0.35 2.92 2.09
C ARG A 125 0.76 2.56 0.66
N ALA A 126 -0.18 2.54 -0.27
CA ALA A 126 0.12 2.27 -1.67
C ALA A 126 1.08 3.31 -2.25
N ARG A 127 0.90 4.60 -1.93
CA ARG A 127 1.82 5.67 -2.36
C ARG A 127 3.20 5.55 -1.70
N GLU A 128 3.25 5.27 -0.40
CA GLU A 128 4.52 5.05 0.30
C GLU A 128 5.31 3.88 -0.30
N ASN A 129 4.63 2.76 -0.54
CA ASN A 129 5.23 1.58 -1.16
C ASN A 129 5.62 1.86 -2.62
N ALA A 130 4.85 2.68 -3.35
CA ALA A 130 5.23 3.11 -4.69
C ALA A 130 6.52 3.94 -4.69
N VAL A 131 6.70 4.88 -3.75
CA VAL A 131 7.96 5.63 -3.61
C VAL A 131 9.13 4.70 -3.35
N ARG A 132 8.97 3.75 -2.42
CA ARG A 132 10.01 2.74 -2.11
C ARG A 132 10.33 1.87 -3.32
N GLY A 133 9.31 1.39 -4.03
CA GLY A 133 9.45 0.55 -5.22
C GLY A 133 10.13 1.29 -6.37
N LEU A 134 9.75 2.55 -6.62
CA LEU A 134 10.40 3.42 -7.62
C LEU A 134 11.84 3.72 -7.27
N GLY A 135 12.11 3.97 -5.98
CA GLY A 135 13.46 4.00 -5.43
C GLY A 135 14.21 2.74 -5.85
N ALA A 136 13.75 1.56 -5.44
CA ALA A 136 14.41 0.29 -5.73
C ALA A 136 14.59 -0.03 -7.23
N VAL A 137 13.65 0.33 -8.11
CA VAL A 137 13.71 0.00 -9.55
C VAL A 137 14.55 1.00 -10.37
N GLY A 138 14.51 2.29 -10.05
CA GLY A 138 15.40 3.28 -10.68
C GLY A 138 15.02 3.73 -12.11
N GLY A 139 13.73 3.75 -12.44
CA GLY A 139 13.22 3.93 -13.81
C GLY A 139 13.35 5.32 -14.45
N ALA A 140 13.16 5.38 -15.77
CA ALA A 140 13.32 6.58 -16.60
C ALA A 140 12.10 7.52 -16.45
N GLY A 141 12.14 8.33 -15.40
CA GLY A 141 11.05 9.24 -15.03
C GLY A 141 10.62 9.09 -13.57
N ALA A 142 10.97 7.97 -12.93
CA ALA A 142 10.71 7.69 -11.52
C ALA A 142 11.13 8.85 -10.59
N ALA A 143 12.33 9.41 -10.78
CA ALA A 143 12.81 10.53 -9.95
C ALA A 143 11.95 11.80 -10.08
N ALA A 144 11.45 12.09 -11.29
CA ALA A 144 10.60 13.25 -11.52
C ALA A 144 9.21 13.05 -10.87
N GLU A 145 8.65 11.85 -10.97
CA GLU A 145 7.38 11.50 -10.34
C GLU A 145 7.47 11.51 -8.81
N ILE A 146 8.55 10.98 -8.24
CA ILE A 146 8.81 11.03 -6.80
C ILE A 146 8.87 12.48 -6.29
N ARG A 147 9.61 13.35 -6.97
CA ARG A 147 9.69 14.79 -6.60
C ARG A 147 8.32 15.45 -6.64
N LYS A 148 7.59 15.24 -7.73
CA LYS A 148 6.24 15.79 -7.91
C LYS A 148 5.27 15.30 -6.83
N ALA A 149 5.40 14.05 -6.39
CA ALA A 149 4.60 13.52 -5.29
C ALA A 149 4.97 14.16 -3.95
N ALA A 150 6.26 14.33 -3.64
CA ALA A 150 6.73 14.98 -2.42
C ALA A 150 6.39 16.48 -2.31
N GLU A 151 6.21 17.15 -3.46
CA GLU A 151 5.68 18.52 -3.51
C GLU A 151 4.19 18.57 -3.16
N ARG A 152 3.42 17.56 -3.59
CA ARG A 152 1.97 17.47 -3.37
C ARG A 152 1.61 16.96 -1.98
N ASP A 153 2.43 16.08 -1.43
CA ASP A 153 2.19 15.39 -0.18
C ASP A 153 3.42 15.48 0.73
N ALA A 154 3.27 16.23 1.83
CA ALA A 154 4.35 16.45 2.78
C ALA A 154 4.75 15.17 3.52
N ASP A 155 3.82 14.22 3.68
CA ASP A 155 4.07 12.96 4.40
C ASP A 155 5.01 12.05 3.60
N LEU A 156 5.06 12.23 2.27
CA LEU A 156 5.94 11.46 1.39
C LEU A 156 7.37 11.99 1.33
N ARG A 157 7.67 13.20 1.84
CA ARG A 157 8.97 13.87 1.63
C ARG A 157 10.16 13.05 2.12
N LEU A 158 10.08 12.52 3.33
CA LEU A 158 11.17 11.72 3.90
C LEU A 158 11.44 10.44 3.08
N LEU A 159 10.37 9.78 2.61
CA LEU A 159 10.49 8.59 1.76
C LEU A 159 11.03 8.95 0.37
N ALA A 160 10.60 10.09 -0.18
CA ALA A 160 11.06 10.59 -1.46
C ALA A 160 12.55 10.92 -1.44
N ASP A 161 13.03 11.60 -0.40
CA ASP A 161 14.45 11.92 -0.24
C ASP A 161 15.30 10.65 -0.13
N ALA A 162 14.85 9.66 0.63
CA ALA A 162 15.51 8.35 0.73
C ALA A 162 15.55 7.62 -0.62
N ALA A 163 14.43 7.57 -1.34
CA ALA A 163 14.34 6.94 -2.65
C ALA A 163 15.25 7.62 -3.69
N LEU A 164 15.23 8.96 -3.73
CA LEU A 164 16.08 9.76 -4.64
C LEU A 164 17.57 9.59 -4.34
N LYS A 165 17.93 9.55 -3.05
CA LYS A 165 19.30 9.25 -2.62
C LYS A 165 19.73 7.86 -3.09
N GLU A 166 18.91 6.84 -2.83
CA GLU A 166 19.20 5.47 -3.27
C GLU A 166 19.35 5.37 -4.79
N MET A 167 18.54 6.12 -5.56
CA MET A 167 18.66 6.18 -7.02
C MET A 167 19.97 6.83 -7.46
N SER A 168 20.40 7.91 -6.79
CA SER A 168 21.65 8.62 -7.13
C SER A 168 22.91 7.80 -6.83
N GLU A 169 22.89 6.97 -5.78
CA GLU A 169 24.04 6.14 -5.38
C GLU A 169 24.28 4.94 -6.32
N ARG A 170 23.35 4.66 -7.24
CA ARG A 170 23.45 3.59 -8.24
C ARG A 170 23.90 4.03 -9.62
N GLN A 171 23.95 5.35 -9.88
CA GLN A 171 24.41 5.93 -11.15
C GLN A 171 25.91 6.16 -11.11
#